data_AF-A0A4X1W976-F1
#
_entry.id   AF-A0A4X1W976-F1
#
_cell.length_a   1.000
_cell.length_b   1.000
_cell.length_c   1.000
_cell.angle_alpha   90.00
_cell.angle_beta   90.00
_cell.angle_gamma   90.00
#
_symmetry.space_group_name_H-M   'P 1'
#
loop_
_entity.id
_entity.type
_entity.pdbx_description
1 polymer ?
#
loop_
_entity_poly.entity_id
_entity_poly.type
_entity_poly.pdbx_seq_one_letter_code
_entity_poly.pdbx_strand_id
1 'polypeptide(L)'
;MTEWETAAPAVAETPDIKLFGKWSTDDVQINDISLQGHTCGIWRCPRGLIGAVASDLHCRSQPCRILNPLIEDYIAVKEKYAKYLPHSAGRYAAKRFRKAQCPIVERLTNSMMMHGRNNGKKLMTVRIVKHAFEIIHLLTGENPLQVLVNAIINSGPREDSTRIGRAGTVRRQAVDVSPLRRVNQAIWLLCTGAREAAFRNIKTIAECLADELINAAKGSSNSYAIKKKDELERVAKSNR
;
A
#
# COMPACT_ATOMS: atom_id res chain seq x y z
N MET A 1 41.85 -27.27 -12.80
CA MET A 1 41.08 -26.39 -11.90
C MET A 1 41.21 -24.98 -12.42
N THR A 2 40.30 -24.57 -13.30
CA THR A 2 40.17 -23.17 -13.74
C THR A 2 38.88 -22.68 -13.14
N GLU A 3 39.01 -21.89 -12.08
CA GLU A 3 37.91 -21.15 -11.47
C GLU A 3 37.37 -20.17 -12.51
N TRP A 4 36.13 -20.40 -12.94
CA TRP A 4 35.36 -19.43 -13.67
C TRP A 4 34.74 -18.52 -12.61
N GLU A 5 35.36 -17.37 -12.34
CA GLU A 5 34.71 -16.33 -11.58
C GLU A 5 33.44 -15.93 -12.34
N THR A 6 32.29 -16.27 -11.77
CA THR A 6 31.02 -15.74 -12.22
C THR A 6 31.06 -14.24 -11.97
N ALA A 7 31.43 -13.46 -12.97
CA ALA A 7 31.26 -12.02 -12.93
C ALA A 7 29.78 -11.74 -12.61
N ALA A 8 29.51 -11.22 -11.41
CA ALA A 8 28.20 -10.71 -11.07
C ALA A 8 27.82 -9.70 -12.17
N PRO A 9 26.62 -9.79 -12.77
CA PRO A 9 26.24 -8.84 -13.81
C PRO A 9 26.35 -7.44 -13.22
N ALA A 10 27.16 -6.59 -13.85
CA ALA A 10 27.28 -5.19 -13.50
C ALA A 10 25.85 -4.62 -13.41
N VAL A 11 25.48 -4.14 -12.23
CA VAL A 11 24.23 -3.41 -12.03
C VAL A 11 24.37 -2.18 -12.90
N ALA A 12 23.73 -2.18 -14.07
CA ALA A 12 23.66 -0.99 -14.90
C ALA A 12 23.08 0.11 -14.02
N GLU A 13 23.86 1.17 -13.76
CA GLU A 13 23.38 2.35 -13.06
C GLU A 13 22.23 2.92 -13.88
N THR A 14 21.01 2.56 -13.49
CA THR A 14 19.81 3.12 -14.10
C THR A 14 19.81 4.61 -13.77
N PRO A 15 19.59 5.50 -14.74
CA PRO A 15 19.57 6.94 -14.47
C PRO A 15 18.52 7.24 -13.38
N ASP A 16 18.87 8.05 -12.38
CA ASP A 16 18.00 8.38 -11.25
C ASP A 16 16.60 8.86 -11.71
N ILE A 17 15.60 8.00 -11.57
CA ILE A 17 14.23 8.31 -11.97
C ILE A 17 13.55 9.07 -10.82
N LYS A 18 13.58 10.41 -10.89
CA LYS A 18 12.90 11.27 -9.91
C LYS A 18 11.45 11.55 -10.33
N LEU A 19 10.50 11.20 -9.47
CA LEU A 19 9.09 11.51 -9.69
C LEU A 19 8.89 13.04 -9.70
N PHE A 20 8.15 13.53 -10.70
CA PHE A 20 7.97 14.95 -11.00
C PHE A 20 9.28 15.74 -11.17
N GLY A 21 10.41 15.06 -11.38
CA GLY A 21 11.75 15.66 -11.43
C GLY A 21 12.27 16.15 -10.07
N LYS A 22 11.59 15.83 -8.96
CA LYS A 22 11.93 16.33 -7.62
C LYS A 22 12.17 15.21 -6.60
N TRP A 23 11.30 14.21 -6.56
CA TRP A 23 11.28 13.23 -5.47
C TRP A 23 11.96 11.93 -5.88
N SER A 24 12.96 11.49 -5.13
CA SER A 24 13.61 10.17 -5.27
C SER A 24 12.68 9.06 -4.78
N THR A 25 12.74 7.89 -5.45
CA THR A 25 12.01 6.68 -5.06
C THR A 25 12.82 5.73 -4.18
N ASP A 26 14.13 5.94 -4.10
CA ASP A 26 15.07 4.95 -3.57
C ASP A 26 15.15 4.99 -2.04
N ASP A 27 14.87 6.15 -1.46
CA ASP A 27 14.86 6.36 0.00
C ASP A 27 13.58 5.84 0.68
N VAL A 28 12.59 5.35 -0.11
CA VAL A 28 11.27 4.97 0.41
C VAL A 28 11.31 3.60 1.08
N GLN A 29 11.07 3.59 2.39
CA GLN A 29 11.00 2.38 3.21
C GLN A 29 9.55 1.92 3.40
N ILE A 30 9.33 0.61 3.30
CA ILE A 30 8.01 0.00 3.49
C ILE A 30 8.05 -0.76 4.81
N ASN A 31 7.65 -0.08 5.90
CA ASN A 31 7.67 -0.64 7.24
C ASN A 31 6.28 -1.17 7.61
N ASP A 32 5.95 -2.40 7.22
CA ASP A 32 4.72 -3.02 7.72
C ASP A 32 4.89 -3.48 9.17
N ILE A 33 4.21 -2.79 10.07
CA ILE A 33 4.15 -3.11 11.51
C ILE A 33 3.23 -4.33 11.78
N SER A 34 2.62 -4.91 10.74
CA SER A 34 1.50 -5.85 10.88
C SER A 34 1.85 -7.28 11.29
N LEU A 35 3.14 -7.64 11.37
CA LEU A 35 3.60 -9.01 11.68
C LEU A 35 4.38 -9.16 12.99
N GLN A 36 4.52 -8.11 13.82
CA GLN A 36 5.22 -8.21 15.10
C GLN A 36 4.51 -9.13 16.14
N GLY A 37 3.29 -9.62 15.86
CA GLY A 37 2.53 -10.50 16.76
C GLY A 37 2.22 -11.93 16.27
N HIS A 38 2.52 -12.30 15.01
CA HIS A 38 2.04 -13.57 14.43
C HIS A 38 3.09 -14.42 13.70
N THR A 39 4.37 -14.13 13.85
CA THR A 39 5.46 -14.89 13.20
C THR A 39 6.33 -15.64 14.21
N CYS A 40 5.70 -16.52 15.00
CA CYS A 40 6.41 -17.61 15.71
C CYS A 40 5.97 -19.02 15.24
N GLY A 41 5.04 -19.12 14.27
CA GLY A 41 4.30 -20.37 14.04
C GLY A 41 4.35 -21.00 12.65
N ILE A 42 5.13 -20.52 11.69
CA ILE A 42 5.17 -21.14 10.34
C ILE A 42 6.60 -21.54 10.00
N TRP A 43 6.97 -22.73 10.49
CA TRP A 43 8.13 -23.47 9.97
C TRP A 43 7.79 -23.99 8.58
N ARG A 44 8.35 -23.39 7.53
CA ARG A 44 8.46 -24.09 6.23
C ARG A 44 9.59 -25.11 6.36
N CYS A 45 9.23 -26.37 6.56
CA CYS A 45 10.14 -27.47 6.27
C CYS A 45 10.43 -27.44 4.76
N PRO A 46 11.69 -27.30 4.31
CA PRO A 46 12.02 -27.45 2.91
C PRO A 46 11.54 -28.82 2.45
N ARG A 47 10.86 -28.86 1.30
CA ARG A 47 10.38 -30.12 0.70
C ARG A 47 11.51 -31.14 0.66
N GLY A 48 11.27 -32.28 1.31
CA GLY A 48 12.05 -33.50 1.14
C GLY A 48 12.68 -33.99 2.43
N LEU A 49 11.87 -34.58 3.32
CA LEU A 49 12.25 -35.68 4.22
C LEU A 49 10.98 -36.11 4.98
N ILE A 50 10.36 -37.19 4.51
CA ILE A 50 9.37 -37.94 5.26
C ILE A 50 10.18 -38.79 6.25
N GLY A 51 10.19 -38.43 7.54
CA GLY A 51 10.67 -39.34 8.60
C GLY A 51 11.80 -38.87 9.53
N ALA A 52 11.96 -37.58 9.83
CA ALA A 52 12.86 -37.16 10.91
C ALA A 52 12.09 -36.97 12.23
N VAL A 53 12.47 -37.74 13.26
CA VAL A 53 12.00 -37.65 14.65
C VAL A 53 12.47 -36.35 15.29
N ALA A 54 11.60 -35.77 16.13
CA ALA A 54 11.64 -34.39 16.61
C ALA A 54 12.75 -34.04 17.64
N SER A 55 13.75 -34.90 17.86
CA SER A 55 14.72 -34.75 18.96
C SER A 55 16.01 -34.04 18.60
N ASP A 56 16.37 -33.92 17.31
CA ASP A 56 17.72 -33.51 16.92
C ASP A 56 17.75 -32.30 15.97
N LEU A 57 17.40 -31.12 16.48
CA LEU A 57 17.96 -29.87 15.94
C LEU A 57 18.12 -28.84 17.05
N HIS A 58 19.37 -28.72 17.51
CA HIS A 58 19.87 -27.57 18.25
C HIS A 58 19.47 -26.28 17.51
N CYS A 59 18.51 -25.57 18.09
CA CYS A 59 18.01 -24.29 17.60
C CYS A 59 19.11 -23.24 17.81
N ARG A 60 20.04 -23.11 16.86
CA ARG A 60 20.91 -21.93 16.80
C ARG A 60 20.00 -20.73 16.61
N SER A 61 19.98 -19.89 17.63
CA SER A 61 19.44 -18.54 17.64
C SER A 61 20.09 -17.69 16.55
N GLN A 62 19.65 -17.87 15.31
CA GLN A 62 19.76 -16.84 14.30
C GLN A 62 18.49 -16.00 14.41
N PRO A 63 18.58 -14.66 14.47
CA PRO A 63 17.39 -13.84 14.37
C PRO A 63 16.72 -14.21 13.04
N CYS A 64 15.49 -14.71 13.12
CA CYS A 64 14.66 -14.94 11.95
C CYS A 64 14.64 -13.64 11.16
N ARG A 65 15.41 -13.54 10.07
CA ARG A 65 15.29 -12.42 9.13
C ARG A 65 13.83 -12.42 8.72
N ILE A 66 13.11 -11.40 9.16
CA ILE A 66 11.69 -11.18 8.91
C ILE A 66 11.52 -11.21 7.40
N LEU A 67 11.15 -12.37 6.87
CA LEU A 67 11.09 -12.61 5.44
C LEU A 67 9.76 -12.02 4.95
N ASN A 68 9.88 -10.80 4.45
CA ASN A 68 8.98 -10.05 3.60
C ASN A 68 7.62 -9.65 4.21
N PRO A 69 7.41 -8.35 4.45
CA PRO A 69 6.10 -7.83 4.81
C PRO A 69 5.05 -8.01 3.69
N LEU A 70 3.86 -8.50 4.05
CA LEU A 70 2.79 -8.93 3.14
C LEU A 70 2.30 -7.84 2.16
N ILE A 71 2.50 -6.55 2.46
CA ILE A 71 2.04 -5.44 1.62
C ILE A 71 3.14 -4.97 0.65
N GLU A 72 4.41 -5.23 0.94
CA GLU A 72 5.55 -4.73 0.15
C GLU A 72 5.46 -5.10 -1.33
N ASP A 73 5.12 -6.36 -1.63
CA ASP A 73 4.95 -6.86 -2.99
C ASP A 73 3.82 -6.17 -3.79
N TYR A 74 2.87 -5.55 -3.10
CA TYR A 74 1.70 -4.88 -3.68
C TYR A 74 1.83 -3.35 -3.73
N ILE A 75 2.92 -2.82 -3.16
CA ILE A 75 3.31 -1.41 -3.14
C ILE A 75 4.42 -1.20 -4.18
N ALA A 76 4.00 -0.96 -5.43
CA ALA A 76 4.88 -0.70 -6.55
C ALA A 76 5.48 0.72 -6.50
N VAL A 77 6.55 0.92 -5.73
CA VAL A 77 7.34 2.17 -5.65
C VAL A 77 8.79 1.97 -6.07
N LYS A 78 9.37 0.81 -5.78
CA LYS A 78 10.80 0.53 -5.98
C LYS A 78 11.17 0.34 -7.46
N GLU A 79 12.38 0.78 -7.81
CA GLU A 79 13.15 0.65 -9.07
C GLU A 79 12.33 0.39 -10.34
N LYS A 80 11.82 -0.84 -10.52
CA LYS A 80 11.05 -1.27 -11.70
C LYS A 80 9.79 -0.43 -11.98
N TYR A 81 9.24 0.21 -10.95
CA TYR A 81 8.00 0.98 -11.02
C TYR A 81 8.21 2.49 -10.94
N ALA A 82 9.46 2.93 -10.79
CA ALA A 82 9.81 4.34 -10.78
C ALA A 82 9.53 4.96 -12.15
N LYS A 83 8.77 6.06 -12.16
CA LYS A 83 8.41 6.82 -13.38
C LYS A 83 8.45 8.29 -13.06
N TYR A 84 8.90 9.11 -14.02
CA TYR A 84 8.90 10.57 -13.88
C TYR A 84 7.49 11.16 -13.72
N LEU A 85 6.49 10.57 -14.38
CA LEU A 85 5.11 11.04 -14.33
C LEU A 85 4.16 9.87 -14.02
N PRO A 86 3.13 10.08 -13.18
CA PRO A 86 2.11 9.06 -12.88
C PRO A 86 1.06 8.94 -14.00
N HIS A 87 1.47 9.12 -15.25
CA HIS A 87 0.62 9.01 -16.43
C HIS A 87 1.22 7.99 -17.40
N SER A 88 0.69 6.76 -17.39
CA SER A 88 1.07 5.71 -18.34
C SER A 88 -0.15 5.23 -19.14
N ALA A 89 0.10 4.75 -20.36
CA ALA A 89 -0.89 4.04 -21.18
C ALA A 89 -1.02 2.55 -20.80
N GLY A 90 -0.73 2.21 -19.54
CA GLY A 90 -0.65 0.83 -19.07
C GLY A 90 -2.02 0.14 -19.01
N ARG A 91 -2.14 -1.03 -19.64
CA ARG A 91 -3.35 -1.87 -19.60
C ARG A 91 -3.35 -2.77 -18.35
N TYR A 92 -3.54 -2.16 -17.17
CA TYR A 92 -3.50 -2.87 -15.89
C TYR A 92 -4.76 -3.70 -15.57
N ALA A 93 -5.87 -3.46 -16.26
CA ALA A 93 -7.14 -4.17 -16.06
C ALA A 93 -7.25 -5.49 -16.85
N ALA A 94 -6.39 -5.72 -17.85
CA ALA A 94 -6.51 -6.86 -18.75
C ALA A 94 -6.29 -8.23 -18.06
N LYS A 95 -5.55 -8.27 -16.95
CA LYS A 95 -5.36 -9.47 -16.12
C LYS A 95 -5.45 -9.08 -14.64
N ARG A 96 -6.04 -9.94 -13.80
CA ARG A 96 -6.34 -9.69 -12.38
C ARG A 96 -5.18 -9.08 -11.57
N PHE A 97 -3.96 -9.61 -11.70
CA PHE A 97 -2.81 -9.20 -10.88
C PHE A 97 -1.97 -8.07 -11.48
N ARG A 98 -2.24 -7.61 -12.71
CA ARG A 98 -1.50 -6.48 -13.30
C ARG A 98 -1.72 -5.16 -12.56
N LYS A 99 -2.78 -5.04 -11.77
CA LYS A 99 -3.03 -3.88 -10.91
C LYS A 99 -1.96 -3.69 -9.84
N ALA A 100 -1.32 -4.78 -9.36
CA ALA A 100 -0.24 -4.70 -8.38
C ALA A 100 1.03 -4.05 -8.96
N GLN A 101 1.27 -4.24 -10.27
CA GLN A 101 2.41 -3.68 -11.00
C GLN A 101 2.24 -2.19 -11.36
N CYS A 102 1.06 -1.62 -11.12
CA CYS A 102 0.78 -0.22 -11.39
C CYS A 102 1.42 0.65 -10.29
N PRO A 103 2.20 1.69 -10.63
CA PRO A 103 2.83 2.53 -9.62
C PRO A 103 1.78 3.18 -8.72
N ILE A 104 2.09 3.32 -7.44
CA ILE A 104 1.08 3.72 -6.44
C ILE A 104 0.54 5.10 -6.69
N VAL A 105 1.40 6.04 -7.09
CA VAL A 105 0.98 7.40 -7.42
C VAL A 105 0.03 7.39 -8.61
N GLU A 106 0.25 6.52 -9.61
CA GLU A 106 -0.68 6.34 -10.72
C GLU A 106 -2.01 5.75 -10.22
N ARG A 107 -2.00 4.77 -9.30
CA ARG A 107 -3.24 4.24 -8.68
C ARG A 107 -4.01 5.32 -7.91
N LEU A 108 -3.31 6.20 -7.20
CA LEU A 108 -3.91 7.32 -6.48
C LEU A 108 -4.53 8.33 -7.45
N THR A 109 -3.83 8.71 -8.53
CA THR A 109 -4.40 9.58 -9.57
C THR A 109 -5.63 8.95 -10.24
N ASN A 110 -5.63 7.63 -10.46
CA ASN A 110 -6.78 6.94 -11.03
C ASN A 110 -8.00 6.95 -10.10
N SER A 111 -7.79 6.81 -8.79
CA SER A 111 -8.87 6.86 -7.80
C SER A 111 -9.42 8.26 -7.55
N MET A 112 -8.58 9.30 -7.70
CA MET A 112 -9.01 10.69 -7.55
C MET A 112 -9.92 11.20 -8.68
N MET A 113 -9.97 10.52 -9.84
CA MET A 113 -10.88 10.84 -10.95
C MET A 113 -12.33 10.38 -10.74
N MET A 114 -12.64 9.68 -9.64
CA MET A 114 -13.95 9.08 -9.43
C MET A 114 -15.07 10.13 -9.26
N HIS A 115 -16.26 9.78 -9.78
CA HIS A 115 -17.52 10.55 -9.87
C HIS A 115 -17.68 11.40 -11.14
N GLY A 116 -18.89 11.33 -11.71
CA GLY A 116 -19.23 11.66 -13.11
C GLY A 116 -18.49 12.83 -13.75
N ARG A 117 -18.50 14.02 -13.13
CA ARG A 117 -17.91 15.24 -13.71
C ARG A 117 -16.39 15.21 -13.88
N ASN A 118 -15.71 14.33 -13.14
CA ASN A 118 -14.25 14.24 -13.09
C ASN A 118 -13.71 12.99 -13.81
N ASN A 119 -14.61 12.12 -14.29
CA ASN A 119 -14.25 10.92 -15.03
C ASN A 119 -13.43 11.29 -16.29
N GLY A 120 -12.29 10.62 -16.48
CA GLY A 120 -11.42 10.82 -17.64
C GLY A 120 -10.44 12.00 -17.56
N LYS A 121 -10.55 12.88 -16.55
CA LYS A 121 -9.70 14.09 -16.43
C LYS A 121 -8.35 13.81 -15.74
N LYS A 122 -7.57 12.86 -16.26
CA LYS A 122 -6.31 12.43 -15.62
C LYS A 122 -5.28 13.54 -15.52
N LEU A 123 -5.16 14.40 -16.54
CA LEU A 123 -4.23 15.53 -16.54
C LEU A 123 -4.51 16.53 -15.40
N MET A 124 -5.79 16.81 -15.12
CA MET A 124 -6.19 17.68 -14.01
C MET A 124 -5.82 17.04 -12.67
N THR A 125 -6.05 15.74 -12.52
CA THR A 125 -5.73 14.99 -11.30
C THR A 125 -4.22 14.90 -11.04
N VAL A 126 -3.40 14.72 -12.08
CA VAL A 126 -1.94 14.72 -11.94
C VAL A 126 -1.44 16.07 -11.39
N ARG A 127 -2.04 17.19 -11.81
CA ARG A 127 -1.72 18.52 -11.26
C ARG A 127 -2.10 18.63 -9.77
N ILE A 128 -3.29 18.14 -9.40
CA ILE A 128 -3.74 18.11 -8.00
C ILE A 128 -2.74 17.34 -7.12
N VAL A 129 -2.33 16.14 -7.56
CA VAL A 129 -1.38 15.30 -6.81
C VAL A 129 0.01 15.95 -6.73
N LYS A 130 0.45 16.60 -7.81
CA LYS A 130 1.71 17.37 -7.80
C LYS A 130 1.68 18.47 -6.73
N HIS A 131 0.63 19.27 -6.68
CA HIS A 131 0.48 20.33 -5.67
C HIS A 131 0.34 19.76 -4.26
N ALA A 132 -0.40 18.67 -4.08
CA ALA A 132 -0.52 18.02 -2.77
C ALA A 132 0.84 17.53 -2.25
N PHE A 133 1.68 16.95 -3.11
CA PHE A 133 3.03 16.52 -2.71
C PHE A 133 3.96 17.68 -2.38
N GLU A 134 3.81 18.83 -3.05
CA GLU A 134 4.53 20.05 -2.67
C GLU A 134 4.11 20.54 -1.28
N ILE A 135 2.80 20.56 -0.98
CA ILE A 135 2.28 20.94 0.34
C ILE A 135 2.78 19.98 1.43
N ILE A 136 2.76 18.66 1.18
CA ILE A 136 3.23 17.67 2.17
C ILE A 136 4.68 17.90 2.52
N HIS A 137 5.55 18.12 1.54
CA HIS A 137 6.96 18.36 1.80
C HIS A 137 7.18 19.66 2.59
N LEU A 138 6.46 20.74 2.26
CA LEU A 138 6.56 22.00 2.99
C LEU A 138 6.10 21.88 4.45
N LEU A 139 5.09 21.04 4.73
CA LEU A 139 4.56 20.86 6.09
C LEU A 139 5.36 19.86 6.94
N THR A 140 5.92 18.81 6.34
CA THR A 140 6.56 17.70 7.07
C THR A 140 8.07 17.70 6.98
N GLY A 141 8.65 18.27 5.92
CA GLY A 141 10.07 18.15 5.60
C GLY A 141 10.49 16.75 5.09
N GLU A 142 9.58 15.77 5.09
CA GLU A 142 9.84 14.41 4.63
C GLU A 142 9.59 14.25 3.13
N ASN A 143 10.02 13.12 2.55
CA ASN A 143 9.66 12.75 1.19
C ASN A 143 8.15 12.43 1.13
N PRO A 144 7.35 13.11 0.26
CA PRO A 144 5.91 12.88 0.19
C PRO A 144 5.54 11.44 -0.23
N LEU A 145 6.44 10.74 -0.93
CA LEU A 145 6.25 9.32 -1.25
C LEU A 145 6.26 8.43 0.00
N GLN A 146 7.13 8.74 0.97
CA GLN A 146 7.17 8.03 2.24
C GLN A 146 5.88 8.25 3.02
N VAL A 147 5.42 9.49 3.10
CA VAL A 147 4.15 9.85 3.75
C VAL A 147 2.98 9.11 3.10
N LEU A 148 2.94 9.04 1.77
CA LEU A 148 1.91 8.28 1.04
C LEU A 148 1.95 6.78 1.36
N VAL A 149 3.13 6.16 1.37
CA VAL A 149 3.28 4.75 1.70
C VAL A 149 2.82 4.48 3.14
N ASN A 150 3.26 5.29 4.10
CA ASN A 150 2.84 5.19 5.50
C ASN A 150 1.32 5.36 5.65
N ALA A 151 0.72 6.31 4.93
CA ALA A 151 -0.72 6.53 4.92
C ALA A 151 -1.49 5.29 4.41
N ILE A 152 -0.99 4.62 3.37
CA ILE A 152 -1.61 3.40 2.83
C ILE A 152 -1.50 2.23 3.82
N ILE A 153 -0.34 2.05 4.46
CA ILE A 153 -0.10 1.00 5.45
C ILE A 153 -1.09 1.15 6.62
N ASN A 154 -1.27 2.37 7.11
CA ASN A 154 -2.15 2.63 8.26
C ASN A 154 -3.64 2.56 7.90
N SER A 155 -4.02 3.03 6.70
CA SER A 155 -5.43 3.09 6.26
C SER A 155 -6.01 1.73 5.84
N GLY A 156 -5.17 0.72 5.64
CA GLY A 156 -5.61 -0.58 5.18
C GLY A 156 -6.27 -1.44 6.29
N PRO A 157 -7.54 -1.86 6.15
CA PRO A 157 -8.16 -2.76 7.12
C PRO A 157 -7.53 -4.17 7.08
N ARG A 158 -7.44 -4.80 8.26
CA ARG A 158 -6.93 -6.16 8.40
C ARG A 158 -8.04 -7.21 8.29
N GLU A 159 -9.18 -6.92 8.91
CA GLU A 159 -10.37 -7.78 8.95
C GLU A 159 -11.56 -7.03 8.32
N ASP A 160 -12.36 -7.74 7.53
CA ASP A 160 -13.63 -7.26 6.98
C ASP A 160 -14.76 -8.22 7.43
N SER A 161 -15.99 -7.74 7.51
CA SER A 161 -17.15 -8.61 7.69
C SER A 161 -17.76 -8.97 6.33
N THR A 162 -17.88 -10.27 6.02
CA THR A 162 -18.62 -10.73 4.83
C THR A 162 -20.04 -11.12 5.18
N ARG A 163 -20.94 -10.85 4.24
CA ARG A 163 -22.34 -11.26 4.35
C ARG A 163 -22.43 -12.75 4.01
N ILE A 164 -22.86 -13.56 4.97
CA ILE A 164 -23.10 -15.00 4.79
C ILE A 164 -24.55 -15.27 5.15
N GLY A 165 -25.27 -15.92 4.25
CA GLY A 165 -26.67 -16.26 4.49
C GLY A 165 -27.05 -17.52 3.73
N ARG A 166 -27.85 -18.36 4.39
CA ARG A 166 -28.54 -19.50 3.78
C ARG A 166 -30.01 -19.41 4.19
N ALA A 167 -30.91 -19.74 3.27
CA ALA A 167 -32.35 -19.80 3.54
C ALA A 167 -32.98 -18.49 4.09
N GLY A 168 -32.61 -17.33 3.52
CA GLY A 168 -33.28 -16.05 3.81
C GLY A 168 -32.84 -15.33 5.09
N THR A 169 -32.04 -15.96 5.96
CA THR A 169 -31.41 -15.26 7.09
C THR A 169 -30.00 -14.81 6.72
N VAL A 170 -29.68 -13.55 7.01
CA VAL A 170 -28.38 -12.95 6.70
C VAL A 170 -27.62 -12.71 7.99
N ARG A 171 -26.43 -13.32 8.11
CA ARG A 171 -25.46 -13.07 9.16
C ARG A 171 -24.21 -12.43 8.57
N ARG A 172 -23.42 -11.77 9.40
CA ARG A 172 -22.08 -11.29 9.01
C ARG A 172 -21.07 -12.19 9.70
N GLN A 173 -20.04 -12.61 8.97
CA GLN A 173 -18.92 -13.35 9.53
C GLN A 173 -17.63 -12.56 9.30
N ALA A 174 -16.78 -12.49 10.31
CA ALA A 174 -15.46 -11.89 10.20
C ALA A 174 -14.55 -12.74 9.31
N VAL A 175 -13.88 -12.12 8.34
CA VAL A 175 -12.91 -12.75 7.46
C VAL A 175 -11.69 -11.85 7.24
N ASP A 176 -10.54 -12.47 6.97
CA ASP A 176 -9.31 -11.76 6.70
C ASP A 176 -9.31 -11.10 5.31
N VAL A 177 -8.63 -9.96 5.20
CA VAL A 177 -8.50 -9.19 3.95
C VAL A 177 -7.18 -9.50 3.25
N SER A 178 -7.26 -9.83 1.96
CA SER A 178 -6.07 -9.97 1.09
C SER A 178 -5.25 -8.67 1.02
N PRO A 179 -3.89 -8.71 0.98
CA PRO A 179 -3.06 -7.51 0.90
C PRO A 179 -3.36 -6.60 -0.30
N LEU A 180 -3.68 -7.17 -1.46
CA LEU A 180 -4.09 -6.39 -2.64
C LEU A 180 -5.41 -5.63 -2.38
N ARG A 181 -6.38 -6.26 -1.68
CA ARG A 181 -7.65 -5.62 -1.30
C ARG A 181 -7.41 -4.54 -0.26
N ARG A 182 -6.53 -4.77 0.71
CA ARG A 182 -6.12 -3.78 1.72
C ARG A 182 -5.61 -2.48 1.07
N VAL A 183 -4.67 -2.57 0.13
CA VAL A 183 -4.15 -1.40 -0.60
C VAL A 183 -5.25 -0.72 -1.44
N ASN A 184 -6.12 -1.50 -2.08
CA ASN A 184 -7.23 -0.95 -2.86
C ASN A 184 -8.22 -0.16 -1.99
N GLN A 185 -8.56 -0.70 -0.81
CA GLN A 185 -9.47 -0.07 0.13
C GLN A 185 -8.85 1.20 0.73
N ALA A 186 -7.56 1.15 1.10
CA ALA A 186 -6.82 2.30 1.61
C ALA A 186 -6.84 3.48 0.63
N ILE A 187 -6.44 3.25 -0.63
CA ILE A 187 -6.43 4.31 -1.65
C ILE A 187 -7.85 4.86 -1.89
N TRP A 188 -8.86 3.98 -1.89
CA TRP A 188 -10.25 4.40 -2.09
C TRP A 188 -10.79 5.26 -0.95
N LEU A 189 -10.50 4.89 0.30
CA LEU A 189 -10.91 5.64 1.49
C LEU A 189 -10.22 7.01 1.55
N LEU A 190 -8.90 7.08 1.30
CA LEU A 190 -8.15 8.33 1.25
C LEU A 190 -8.72 9.29 0.18
N CYS A 191 -8.99 8.79 -1.03
CA CYS A 191 -9.55 9.61 -2.11
C CYS A 191 -11.00 10.04 -1.83
N THR A 192 -11.77 9.23 -1.10
CA THR A 192 -13.13 9.57 -0.68
C THR A 192 -13.11 10.66 0.39
N GLY A 193 -12.28 10.51 1.42
CA GLY A 193 -12.07 11.54 2.45
C GLY A 193 -11.64 12.89 1.88
N ALA A 194 -10.66 12.89 0.96
CA ALA A 194 -10.20 14.12 0.32
C ALA A 194 -11.30 14.83 -0.50
N ARG A 195 -12.18 14.07 -1.17
CA ARG A 195 -13.29 14.63 -1.96
C ARG A 195 -14.43 15.15 -1.08
N GLU A 196 -14.80 14.41 -0.04
CA GLU A 196 -15.82 14.82 0.92
C GLU A 196 -15.38 16.08 1.68
N ALA A 197 -14.11 16.16 2.11
CA ALA A 197 -13.57 17.32 2.80
C ALA A 197 -13.45 18.59 1.92
N ALA A 198 -13.27 18.41 0.61
CA ALA A 198 -13.20 19.52 -0.34
C ALA A 198 -14.59 19.99 -0.81
N PHE A 199 -15.63 19.18 -0.66
CA PHE A 199 -16.96 19.54 -1.15
C PHE A 199 -17.58 20.66 -0.31
N ARG A 200 -17.91 21.80 -0.96
CA ARG A 200 -18.43 23.03 -0.33
C ARG A 200 -17.48 23.66 0.69
N ASN A 201 -16.19 23.35 0.62
CA ASN A 201 -15.17 23.95 1.45
C ASN A 201 -14.39 25.02 0.66
N ILE A 202 -13.79 25.98 1.37
CA ILE A 202 -12.93 27.01 0.79
C ILE A 202 -11.57 26.41 0.39
N LYS A 203 -11.11 25.41 1.15
CA LYS A 203 -9.86 24.69 0.89
C LYS A 203 -9.87 24.02 -0.48
N THR A 204 -8.72 24.07 -1.15
CA THR A 204 -8.57 23.36 -2.42
C THR A 204 -8.45 21.86 -2.19
N ILE A 205 -8.77 21.07 -3.22
CA ILE A 205 -8.68 19.61 -3.12
C ILE A 205 -7.23 19.12 -2.91
N ALA A 206 -6.22 19.90 -3.34
CA ALA A 206 -4.81 19.56 -3.11
C ALA A 206 -4.44 19.68 -1.63
N GLU A 207 -4.92 20.72 -0.95
CA GLU A 207 -4.75 20.92 0.50
C GLU A 207 -5.49 19.84 1.29
N CYS A 208 -6.76 19.58 0.95
CA CYS A 208 -7.54 18.51 1.62
C CYS A 208 -6.88 17.13 1.47
N LEU A 209 -6.29 16.84 0.30
CA LEU A 209 -5.58 15.59 0.07
C LEU A 209 -4.28 15.53 0.87
N ALA A 210 -3.52 16.63 0.95
CA ALA A 210 -2.30 16.70 1.76
C ALA A 210 -2.61 16.50 3.25
N ASP A 211 -3.62 17.20 3.78
CA ASP A 211 -4.09 17.06 5.16
C ASP A 211 -4.49 15.60 5.46
N GLU A 212 -5.25 14.97 4.55
CA GLU A 212 -5.70 13.58 4.71
C GLU A 212 -4.51 12.60 4.73
N LEU A 213 -3.53 12.76 3.84
CA LEU A 213 -2.33 11.91 3.79
C LEU A 213 -1.45 12.06 5.03
N ILE A 214 -1.22 13.28 5.51
CA ILE A 214 -0.40 13.54 6.71
C ILE A 214 -1.08 12.92 7.95
N ASN A 215 -2.39 13.12 8.09
CA ASN A 215 -3.14 12.59 9.22
C ASN A 215 -3.19 11.04 9.20
N ALA A 216 -3.37 10.44 8.02
CA ALA A 216 -3.35 8.99 7.86
C ALA A 216 -1.96 8.39 8.11
N ALA A 217 -0.88 9.06 7.68
CA ALA A 217 0.50 8.62 7.93
C ALA A 217 0.83 8.61 9.43
N LYS A 218 0.30 9.57 10.20
CA LYS A 218 0.44 9.61 11.66
C LYS A 218 -0.50 8.64 12.40
N GLY A 219 -1.43 7.99 11.69
CA GLY A 219 -2.46 7.14 12.31
C GLY A 219 -3.49 7.93 13.12
N SER A 220 -3.67 9.21 12.83
CA SER A 220 -4.62 10.06 13.54
C SER A 220 -6.05 9.74 13.12
N SER A 221 -6.92 9.57 14.11
CA SER A 221 -8.37 9.43 13.92
C SER A 221 -9.03 10.68 13.35
N ASN A 222 -8.30 11.76 13.05
CA ASN A 222 -8.86 12.92 12.33
C ASN A 222 -9.12 12.60 10.86
N SER A 223 -8.32 11.72 10.25
CA SER A 223 -8.49 11.29 8.87
C SER A 223 -9.76 10.47 8.67
N TYR A 224 -10.42 10.64 7.52
CA TYR A 224 -11.58 9.84 7.15
C TYR A 224 -11.20 8.37 6.96
N ALA A 225 -10.03 8.12 6.38
CA ALA A 225 -9.59 6.77 6.08
C ALA A 225 -9.40 5.90 7.34
N ILE A 226 -8.80 6.46 8.40
CA ILE A 226 -8.62 5.73 9.66
C ILE A 226 -9.95 5.54 10.39
N LYS A 227 -10.80 6.58 10.46
CA LYS A 227 -12.15 6.46 11.05
C LYS A 227 -12.96 5.31 10.43
N LYS A 228 -12.94 5.21 9.10
CA LYS A 228 -13.67 4.16 8.38
C LYS A 228 -13.03 2.79 8.51
N LYS A 229 -11.70 2.71 8.57
CA LYS A 229 -11.01 1.47 8.87
C LYS A 229 -11.39 0.96 10.26
N ASP A 230 -11.34 1.80 11.28
CA ASP A 230 -11.65 1.42 12.67
C ASP A 230 -13.13 0.99 12.80
N GLU A 231 -14.04 1.65 12.07
CA GLU A 231 -15.45 1.23 11.99
C GLU A 231 -15.60 -0.18 11.42
N LEU A 232 -14.89 -0.50 10.34
CA LEU A 232 -14.91 -1.83 9.71
C LEU A 232 -14.32 -2.91 10.61
N GLU A 233 -13.16 -2.64 11.23
CA GLU A 233 -12.49 -3.60 12.12
C GLU A 233 -13.32 -3.84 13.40
N ARG A 234 -14.00 -2.81 13.92
CA ARG A 234 -14.94 -2.95 15.05
C ARG A 234 -16.13 -3.84 14.69
N VAL A 235 -16.69 -3.69 13.48
CA VAL A 235 -17.79 -4.54 13.01
C VAL A 235 -17.33 -5.97 12.78
N ALA A 236 -16.12 -6.19 12.27
CA ALA A 236 -15.54 -7.52 12.14
C ALA A 236 -15.40 -8.20 13.50
N LYS A 237 -14.80 -7.51 14.49
CA LYS A 237 -14.64 -8.01 15.86
C LYS A 237 -15.96 -8.36 16.54
N SER A 238 -17.03 -7.60 16.28
CA SER A 238 -18.36 -7.86 16.84
C SER A 238 -19.03 -9.13 16.29
N ASN A 239 -18.62 -9.59 15.11
CA ASN A 239 -19.21 -10.74 14.41
C ASN A 239 -18.29 -11.98 14.45
N ARG A 240 -17.23 -11.91 15.27
CA ARG A 240 -16.34 -13.03 15.54
C ARG A 240 -16.91 -13.83 16.71
#